data_AF-A0A2G2Y8Q9-F1
#
_entry.id   AF-A0A2G2Y8Q9-F1
#
_cell.length_a   1.000
_cell.length_b   1.000
_cell.length_c   1.000
_cell.angle_alpha   90.00
_cell.angle_beta   90.00
_cell.angle_gamma   90.00
#
_symmetry.space_group_name_H-M   'P 1'
#
loop_
_entity.id
_entity.type
_entity.pdbx_description
1 polymer ?
#
loop_
_entity_poly.entity_id
_entity_poly.type
_entity_poly.pdbx_seq_one_letter_code
_entity_poly.pdbx_strand_id
1 'polypeptide(L)'
;MSGLKDEREEASEIFKKEGMKVEISSDINGSSVDKKRLIDDVRQALYASKICSYAQGMNLLRAKSGEKGWNLNLGEMARIWKGGCIIRAVFLDRIKKAYQRNPNLANLMVDPEFAREMVQRQAAWRRVVGLAVQKGISVPGMSASLQYFDTYRRSRLPANLVQAQRDYFGAHTYERVDMPGAYHTEWAKHARKARVAKSNEYVARGNTHVIDLIPVDAIWINGMDMGSGSERQQPGHWTNEVDEG
;
A
#
# COMPACT_ATOMS: atom_id res chain seq x y z
N MET A 1 -13.37 15.56 7.40
CA MET A 1 -14.01 14.69 8.41
C MET A 1 -14.38 15.43 9.69
N SER A 2 -13.44 15.94 10.50
CA SER A 2 -13.80 16.62 11.76
C SER A 2 -14.67 17.87 11.54
N GLY A 3 -14.42 18.64 10.48
CA GLY A 3 -15.21 19.82 10.10
C GLY A 3 -16.64 19.53 9.63
N LEU A 4 -16.97 18.28 9.28
CA LEU A 4 -18.33 17.86 8.91
C LEU A 4 -19.09 17.44 10.18
N LYS A 5 -19.26 18.36 11.13
CA LYS A 5 -19.81 18.00 12.45
C LYS A 5 -21.27 17.58 12.36
N ASP A 6 -22.10 18.42 11.76
CA ASP A 6 -23.56 18.23 11.72
C ASP A 6 -23.93 16.96 10.94
N GLU A 7 -23.29 16.71 9.79
CA GLU A 7 -23.43 15.46 9.02
C GLU A 7 -23.08 14.21 9.84
N ARG A 8 -22.03 14.28 10.69
CA ARG A 8 -21.63 13.14 11.54
C ARG A 8 -22.61 12.89 12.68
N GLU A 9 -23.19 13.95 13.24
CA GLU A 9 -24.21 13.84 14.29
C GLU A 9 -25.49 13.24 13.71
N GLU A 10 -25.93 13.71 12.55
CA GLU A 10 -27.08 13.14 11.83
C GLU A 10 -26.84 11.67 11.46
N ALA A 11 -25.69 11.34 10.87
CA ALA A 11 -25.34 9.97 10.51
C ALA A 11 -25.33 9.03 11.73
N SER A 12 -24.83 9.51 12.88
CA SER A 12 -24.84 8.76 14.15
C SER A 12 -26.26 8.38 14.56
N GLU A 13 -27.22 9.31 14.45
CA GLU A 13 -28.63 9.03 14.77
C GLU A 13 -29.30 8.10 13.77
N ILE A 14 -29.00 8.24 12.47
CA ILE A 14 -29.50 7.33 11.44
C ILE A 14 -29.01 5.89 11.73
N PHE A 15 -27.71 5.70 11.94
CA PHE A 15 -27.17 4.36 12.19
C PHE A 15 -27.65 3.75 13.50
N LYS A 16 -27.85 4.55 14.56
CA LYS A 16 -28.50 4.07 15.80
C LYS A 16 -29.93 3.59 15.54
N LYS A 17 -30.71 4.30 14.74
CA LYS A 17 -32.08 3.88 14.36
C LYS A 17 -32.10 2.55 13.60
N GLU A 18 -31.10 2.31 12.75
CA GLU A 18 -30.88 1.03 12.05
C GLU A 18 -30.34 -0.09 12.96
N GLY A 19 -30.24 0.13 14.27
CA GLY A 19 -29.82 -0.89 15.24
C GLY A 19 -28.31 -1.04 15.40
N MET A 20 -27.49 -0.11 14.87
CA MET A 20 -26.06 -0.08 15.14
C MET A 20 -25.82 0.16 16.64
N LYS A 21 -25.25 -0.84 17.32
CA LYS A 21 -24.83 -0.70 18.72
C LYS A 21 -23.56 0.13 18.78
N VAL A 22 -23.58 1.21 19.57
CA VAL A 22 -22.37 1.96 19.90
C VAL A 22 -21.58 1.15 20.92
N GLU A 23 -20.74 0.23 20.46
CA GLU A 23 -19.89 -0.62 21.32
C GLU A 23 -18.62 0.08 21.81
N ILE A 24 -18.68 1.39 22.10
CA ILE A 24 -17.65 2.02 22.93
C ILE A 24 -18.19 1.97 24.36
N SER A 25 -18.35 0.75 24.91
CA SER A 25 -18.74 0.60 26.30
C SER A 25 -17.62 1.20 27.17
N SER A 26 -17.94 2.25 27.93
CA SER A 26 -17.08 2.78 29.00
C SER A 26 -16.74 1.71 30.05
N ASP A 27 -17.52 0.63 30.10
CA ASP A 27 -17.30 -0.53 30.95
C ASP A 27 -16.24 -1.47 30.36
N ILE A 28 -14.98 -1.04 30.44
CA ILE A 28 -13.82 -1.94 30.31
C ILE A 28 -13.85 -3.04 31.39
N ASN A 29 -14.69 -2.89 32.43
CA ASN A 29 -14.83 -3.80 33.56
C ASN A 29 -15.29 -5.23 33.18
N GLY A 30 -15.86 -5.44 31.99
CA GLY A 30 -16.20 -6.77 31.46
C GLY A 30 -15.25 -7.31 30.39
N SER A 31 -14.28 -6.50 29.93
CA SER A 31 -13.31 -6.92 28.92
C SER A 31 -12.02 -7.38 29.59
N SER A 32 -11.50 -8.54 29.20
CA SER A 32 -10.21 -9.11 29.65
C SER A 32 -8.98 -8.32 29.18
N VAL A 33 -9.13 -7.03 28.88
CA VAL A 33 -8.08 -6.19 28.30
C VAL A 33 -7.15 -5.73 29.40
N ASP A 34 -5.91 -6.22 29.37
CA ASP A 34 -4.83 -5.70 30.18
C ASP A 34 -4.50 -4.25 29.78
N LYS A 35 -4.96 -3.30 30.60
CA LYS A 35 -4.77 -1.87 30.39
C LYS A 35 -3.29 -1.48 30.31
N LYS A 36 -2.42 -2.07 31.13
CA LYS A 36 -0.98 -1.73 31.14
C LYS A 36 -0.34 -2.15 29.83
N ARG A 37 -0.65 -3.37 29.37
CA ARG A 37 -0.20 -3.86 28.07
C ARG A 37 -0.73 -3.02 26.92
N LEU A 38 -2.01 -2.65 26.94
CA LEU A 38 -2.60 -1.83 25.87
C LEU A 38 -1.93 -0.46 25.77
N ILE A 39 -1.65 0.21 26.90
CA ILE A 39 -0.95 1.49 26.91
C ILE A 39 0.44 1.36 26.27
N ASP A 40 1.17 0.29 26.60
CA ASP A 40 2.47 0.05 25.99
C ASP A 40 2.37 -0.25 24.50
N ASP A 41 1.40 -1.07 24.10
CA ASP A 41 1.16 -1.39 22.71
C ASP A 41 0.83 -0.13 21.88
N VAL A 42 0.00 0.77 22.42
CA VAL A 42 -0.32 2.06 21.78
C VAL A 42 0.90 2.96 21.67
N ARG A 43 1.77 3.00 22.70
CA ARG A 43 3.03 3.75 22.66
C ARG A 43 3.93 3.25 21.53
N GLN A 44 4.07 1.92 21.42
CA GLN A 44 4.85 1.29 20.36
C GLN A 44 4.27 1.56 18.96
N ALA A 45 2.94 1.42 18.82
CA ALA A 45 2.20 1.68 17.58
C ALA A 45 2.36 3.12 17.10
N LEU A 46 2.19 4.09 18.00
CA LEU A 46 2.36 5.51 17.71
C LEU A 46 3.78 5.82 17.24
N TYR A 47 4.78 5.26 17.92
CA TYR A 47 6.17 5.47 17.57
C TYR A 47 6.53 4.88 16.20
N ALA A 48 6.08 3.65 15.89
CA ALA A 48 6.26 3.05 14.57
C ALA A 48 5.55 3.86 13.47
N SER A 49 4.31 4.30 13.73
CA SER A 49 3.56 5.15 12.81
C SER A 49 4.28 6.48 12.54
N LYS A 50 4.90 7.07 13.57
CA LYS A 50 5.72 8.28 13.44
C LYS A 50 6.90 8.05 12.51
N ILE A 51 7.62 6.93 12.64
CA ILE A 51 8.73 6.61 11.71
C ILE A 51 8.23 6.58 10.26
N CYS A 52 7.11 5.89 10.00
CA CYS A 52 6.52 5.84 8.65
C CYS A 52 6.14 7.22 8.10
N SER A 53 5.58 8.10 8.92
CA SER A 53 5.21 9.45 8.51
C SER A 53 6.44 10.29 8.12
N TYR A 54 7.51 10.26 8.94
CA TYR A 54 8.77 10.93 8.58
C TYR A 54 9.44 10.29 7.36
N ALA A 55 9.40 8.98 7.22
CA ALA A 55 9.93 8.27 6.05
C ALA A 55 9.26 8.73 4.74
N GLN A 56 7.93 8.84 4.75
CA GLN A 56 7.16 9.35 3.61
C GLN A 56 7.52 10.80 3.28
N GLY A 57 7.58 11.67 4.30
CA GLY A 57 7.97 13.07 4.12
C GLY A 57 9.38 13.23 3.54
N MET A 58 10.35 12.48 4.07
CA MET A 58 11.72 12.53 3.56
C MET A 58 11.85 12.00 2.13
N ASN A 59 11.10 10.94 1.78
CA ASN A 59 11.08 10.43 0.41
C ASN A 59 10.45 11.43 -0.56
N LEU A 60 9.38 12.12 -0.16
CA LEU A 60 8.75 13.18 -0.96
C LEU A 60 9.74 14.30 -1.26
N LEU A 61 10.49 14.75 -0.24
CA LEU A 61 11.52 15.78 -0.39
C LEU A 61 12.66 15.32 -1.30
N ARG A 62 13.11 14.07 -1.15
CA ARG A 62 14.15 13.49 -2.02
C ARG A 62 13.69 13.43 -3.47
N ALA A 63 12.47 12.94 -3.71
CA ALA A 63 11.90 12.84 -5.06
C ALA A 63 11.83 14.23 -5.71
N LYS A 64 11.32 15.23 -4.98
CA LYS A 64 11.24 16.61 -5.50
C LYS A 64 12.61 17.23 -5.71
N SER A 65 13.56 16.96 -4.82
CA SER A 65 14.96 17.39 -4.99
C SER A 65 15.58 16.83 -6.26
N GLY A 66 15.30 15.56 -6.60
CA GLY A 66 15.76 14.94 -7.84
C GLY A 66 15.14 15.58 -9.07
N GLU A 67 13.81 15.74 -9.07
CA GLU A 67 13.07 16.39 -10.17
C GLU A 67 13.57 17.83 -10.43
N LYS A 68 13.93 18.57 -9.38
CA LYS A 68 14.33 19.98 -9.47
C LYS A 68 15.83 20.23 -9.45
N GLY A 69 16.65 19.19 -9.30
CA GLY A 69 18.10 19.34 -9.18
C GLY A 69 18.56 20.16 -7.95
N TRP A 70 17.77 20.21 -6.88
CA TRP A 70 18.07 21.04 -5.70
C TRP A 70 19.21 20.51 -4.84
N ASN A 71 19.59 19.24 -4.99
CA ASN A 71 20.62 18.57 -4.18
C ASN A 71 20.39 18.76 -2.66
N LEU A 72 19.15 18.59 -2.20
CA LEU A 72 18.78 18.76 -0.80
C LEU A 72 19.57 17.81 0.11
N ASN A 73 20.14 18.37 1.18
CA ASN A 73 20.74 17.60 2.24
C ASN A 73 19.70 17.26 3.32
N LEU A 74 19.15 16.05 3.25
CA LEU A 74 18.10 15.58 4.18
C LEU A 74 18.56 15.51 5.65
N GLY A 75 19.85 15.26 5.88
CA GLY A 75 20.43 15.28 7.24
C GLY A 75 20.45 16.69 7.84
N GLU A 76 20.82 17.70 7.04
CA GLU A 76 20.80 19.10 7.47
C GLU A 76 19.38 19.63 7.67
N MET A 77 18.44 19.23 6.81
CA MET A 77 17.01 19.53 7.03
C MET A 77 16.51 18.99 8.37
N ALA A 78 16.81 17.73 8.68
CA ALA A 78 16.46 17.13 9.97
C ALA A 78 17.09 17.89 11.15
N ARG A 79 18.32 18.39 10.99
CA ARG A 79 18.99 19.23 12.01
C ARG A 79 18.26 20.55 12.23
N ILE A 80 17.87 21.25 11.17
CA ILE A 80 17.19 22.55 11.27
C ILE A 80 15.83 22.40 11.98
N TRP A 81 15.09 21.33 11.69
CA TRP A 81 13.81 21.07 12.37
C TRP A 81 13.95 20.75 13.86
N LYS A 82 15.15 20.55 14.39
CA LYS A 82 15.31 20.32 15.84
C LYS A 82 15.00 21.55 16.68
N GLY A 83 15.19 22.75 16.15
CA GLY A 83 15.06 24.02 16.87
C GLY A 83 13.93 24.88 16.31
N GLY A 84 13.20 25.58 17.18
CA GLY A 84 12.21 26.60 16.80
C GLY A 84 10.88 26.09 16.22
N CYS A 85 10.88 24.99 15.47
CA CYS A 85 9.67 24.49 14.82
C CYS A 85 8.75 23.67 15.77
N ILE A 86 7.49 23.47 15.35
CA ILE A 86 6.46 22.73 16.10
C ILE A 86 6.82 21.24 16.24
N ILE A 87 7.42 20.64 15.21
CA ILE A 87 7.73 19.20 15.17
C ILE A 87 9.03 18.80 15.90
N ARG A 88 9.64 19.75 16.63
CA ARG A 88 10.90 19.55 17.35
C ARG A 88 10.82 18.34 18.30
N ALA A 89 11.81 17.46 18.24
CA ALA A 89 11.90 16.29 19.11
C ALA A 89 13.32 15.71 19.08
N VAL A 90 13.70 14.98 20.14
CA VAL A 90 14.91 14.12 20.17
C VAL A 90 14.91 13.12 19.02
N PHE A 91 13.73 12.75 18.51
CA PHE A 91 13.57 11.91 17.33
C PHE A 91 14.30 12.45 16.08
N LEU A 92 14.37 13.77 15.88
CA LEU A 92 15.01 14.37 14.72
C LEU A 92 16.54 14.21 14.74
N ASP A 93 17.16 14.09 15.92
CA ASP A 93 18.59 13.74 16.01
C ASP A 93 18.89 12.37 15.42
N ARG A 94 17.96 11.43 15.59
CA ARG A 94 18.11 10.09 15.07
C ARG A 94 17.99 10.07 13.55
N ILE A 95 17.07 10.87 13.01
CA ILE A 95 16.94 11.04 11.56
C ILE A 95 18.20 11.68 10.98
N LYS A 96 18.72 12.74 11.62
CA LYS A 96 20.01 13.33 11.24
C LYS A 96 21.11 12.27 11.20
N LYS A 97 21.26 11.48 12.28
CA LYS A 97 22.27 10.41 12.35
C LYS A 97 22.10 9.35 11.26
N ALA A 98 20.87 8.98 10.92
CA ALA A 98 20.59 8.04 9.83
C ALA A 98 21.11 8.56 8.48
N TYR A 99 20.84 9.82 8.13
CA TYR A 99 21.33 10.43 6.90
C TYR A 99 22.83 10.78 6.95
N GLN A 100 23.42 10.97 8.13
CA GLN A 100 24.88 11.06 8.27
C GLN A 100 25.57 9.72 8.00
N ARG A 101 24.99 8.61 8.46
CA ARG A 101 25.49 7.25 8.16
C ARG A 101 25.38 6.92 6.68
N ASN A 102 24.26 7.27 6.06
CA ASN A 102 24.01 7.05 4.64
C ASN A 102 23.26 8.23 4.03
N PRO A 103 23.96 9.16 3.34
CA PRO A 103 23.32 10.28 2.65
C PRO A 103 22.35 9.84 1.54
N ASN A 104 22.60 8.66 0.94
CA ASN A 104 21.81 8.09 -0.14
C ASN A 104 20.74 7.10 0.36
N LEU A 105 20.35 7.20 1.63
CA LEU A 105 19.37 6.30 2.23
C LEU A 105 18.04 6.35 1.45
N ALA A 106 17.67 5.21 0.86
CA ALA A 106 16.46 5.09 0.04
C ALA A 106 15.17 5.27 0.83
N ASN A 107 15.17 4.97 2.13
CA ASN A 107 14.03 5.19 3.01
C ASN A 107 14.50 5.19 4.46
N LEU A 108 13.95 6.09 5.29
CA LEU A 108 14.28 6.14 6.70
C LEU A 108 14.03 4.80 7.43
N MET A 109 13.01 4.03 7.02
CA MET A 109 12.68 2.74 7.61
C MET A 109 13.75 1.66 7.42
N VAL A 110 14.65 1.81 6.43
CA VAL A 110 15.72 0.83 6.16
C VAL A 110 17.07 1.22 6.77
N ASP A 111 17.14 2.33 7.49
CA ASP A 111 18.28 2.59 8.37
C ASP A 111 18.36 1.49 9.45
N PRO A 112 19.56 0.96 9.79
CA PRO A 112 19.67 -0.17 10.70
C PRO A 112 19.03 0.02 12.08
N GLU A 113 19.04 1.23 12.65
CA GLU A 113 18.40 1.47 13.94
C GLU A 113 16.88 1.48 13.82
N PHE A 114 16.34 2.22 12.84
CA PHE A 114 14.90 2.30 12.62
C PHE A 114 14.32 0.95 12.18
N ALA A 115 15.01 0.20 11.31
CA ALA A 115 14.58 -1.12 10.88
C ALA A 115 14.43 -2.09 12.07
N ARG A 116 15.41 -2.12 12.98
CA ARG A 116 15.31 -2.91 14.22
C ARG A 116 14.11 -2.50 15.07
N GLU A 117 13.86 -1.21 15.21
CA GLU A 117 12.73 -0.70 16.00
C GLU A 117 11.37 -1.04 15.39
N MET A 118 11.27 -0.99 14.06
CA MET A 118 10.07 -1.40 13.32
C MET A 118 9.78 -2.88 13.56
N VAL A 119 10.81 -3.75 13.47
CA VAL A 119 10.67 -5.19 13.74
C VAL A 119 10.20 -5.45 15.18
N GLN A 120 10.76 -4.76 16.16
CA GLN A 120 10.39 -4.92 17.58
C GLN A 120 8.93 -4.50 17.85
N ARG A 121 8.42 -3.47 17.16
CA ARG A 121 7.14 -2.83 17.49
C ARG A 121 5.97 -3.29 16.62
N GLN A 122 6.24 -3.93 15.48
CA GLN A 122 5.19 -4.28 14.52
C GLN A 122 4.10 -5.19 15.10
N ALA A 123 4.43 -6.08 16.03
CA ALA A 123 3.44 -6.94 16.68
C ALA A 123 2.47 -6.14 17.58
N ALA A 124 2.99 -5.22 18.41
CA ALA A 124 2.18 -4.31 19.21
C ALA A 124 1.29 -3.42 18.33
N TRP A 125 1.88 -2.88 17.27
CA TRP A 125 1.18 -2.05 16.31
C TRP A 125 -0.02 -2.76 15.66
N ARG A 126 0.15 -4.01 15.24
CA ARG A 126 -0.94 -4.84 14.69
C ARG A 126 -2.03 -5.12 15.70
N ARG A 127 -1.68 -5.39 16.96
CA ARG A 127 -2.68 -5.59 18.03
C ARG A 127 -3.54 -4.34 18.22
N VAL A 128 -2.92 -3.15 18.25
CA VAL A 128 -3.64 -1.88 18.39
C VAL A 128 -4.57 -1.63 17.21
N VAL A 129 -4.06 -1.76 15.98
CA VAL A 129 -4.89 -1.53 14.78
C VAL A 129 -6.02 -2.57 14.69
N GLY A 130 -5.73 -3.84 14.94
CA GLY A 130 -6.74 -4.91 14.94
C GLY A 130 -7.83 -4.69 16.00
N LEU A 131 -7.44 -4.36 17.23
CA LEU A 131 -8.38 -4.05 18.31
C LEU A 131 -9.22 -2.81 17.98
N ALA A 132 -8.61 -1.76 17.45
CA ALA A 132 -9.33 -0.53 17.09
C ALA A 132 -10.40 -0.82 16.02
N VAL A 133 -10.06 -1.58 14.98
CA VAL A 133 -11.01 -2.01 13.94
C VAL A 133 -12.13 -2.85 14.53
N GLN A 134 -11.81 -3.85 15.37
CA GLN A 134 -12.81 -4.69 16.04
C GLN A 134 -13.76 -3.88 16.94
N LYS A 135 -13.29 -2.78 17.52
CA LYS A 135 -14.06 -1.90 18.40
C LYS A 135 -14.67 -0.68 17.70
N GLY A 136 -14.59 -0.60 16.37
CA GLY A 136 -15.12 0.54 15.62
C GLY A 136 -14.42 1.88 15.93
N ILE A 137 -13.21 1.84 16.46
CA ILE A 137 -12.41 3.04 16.78
C ILE A 137 -11.59 3.43 15.54
N SER A 138 -11.83 4.63 15.04
CA SER A 138 -11.12 5.16 13.86
C SER A 138 -9.67 5.52 14.18
N VAL A 139 -8.72 4.84 13.51
CA VAL A 139 -7.27 5.06 13.65
C VAL A 139 -6.58 5.25 12.28
N PRO A 140 -7.02 6.23 11.46
CA PRO A 140 -6.58 6.35 10.06
C PRO A 140 -5.07 6.54 9.91
N GLY A 141 -4.45 7.37 10.75
CA GLY A 141 -2.99 7.60 10.68
C GLY A 141 -2.16 6.36 11.02
N MET A 142 -2.56 5.58 12.04
CA MET A 142 -1.84 4.36 12.44
C MET A 142 -2.06 3.22 11.45
N SER A 143 -3.30 3.04 10.97
CA SER A 143 -3.64 1.99 10.01
C SER A 143 -2.99 2.24 8.64
N ALA A 144 -3.06 3.47 8.11
CA ALA A 144 -2.40 3.83 6.86
C ALA A 144 -0.87 3.69 6.94
N SER A 145 -0.27 4.09 8.07
CA SER A 145 1.16 3.89 8.29
C SER A 145 1.54 2.40 8.32
N LEU A 146 0.70 1.53 8.89
CA LEU A 146 0.93 0.08 8.92
C LEU A 146 0.85 -0.51 7.51
N GLN A 147 -0.14 -0.09 6.72
CA GLN A 147 -0.26 -0.49 5.32
C GLN A 147 0.94 -0.03 4.50
N TYR A 148 1.43 1.20 4.71
CA TYR A 148 2.64 1.70 4.08
C TYR A 148 3.87 0.83 4.39
N PHE A 149 4.08 0.49 5.67
CA PHE A 149 5.14 -0.42 6.08
C PHE A 149 5.01 -1.81 5.43
N ASP A 150 3.81 -2.39 5.45
CA ASP A 150 3.55 -3.71 4.87
C ASP A 150 3.68 -3.76 3.35
N THR A 151 3.39 -2.65 2.68
CA THR A 151 3.60 -2.49 1.24
C THR A 151 5.08 -2.38 0.94
N TYR A 152 5.78 -1.49 1.65
CA TYR A 152 7.18 -1.16 1.36
C TYR A 152 8.14 -2.33 1.62
N ARG A 153 7.84 -3.21 2.59
CA ARG A 153 8.71 -4.33 2.96
C ARG A 153 8.57 -5.58 2.08
N ARG A 154 7.63 -5.60 1.12
CA ARG A 154 7.37 -6.76 0.26
C ARG A 154 8.13 -6.64 -1.05
N SER A 155 8.79 -7.72 -1.47
CA SER A 155 9.40 -7.81 -2.80
C SER A 155 8.37 -7.97 -3.92
N ARG A 156 7.21 -8.56 -3.62
CA ARG A 156 6.09 -8.74 -4.56
C ARG A 156 4.79 -8.19 -3.97
N LEU A 157 4.10 -7.36 -4.75
CA LEU A 157 2.80 -6.77 -4.43
C LEU A 157 1.72 -7.35 -5.34
N PRO A 158 0.45 -7.38 -4.89
CA PRO A 158 -0.66 -7.94 -5.68
C PRO A 158 -1.07 -7.09 -6.88
N ALA A 159 -0.26 -6.11 -7.27
CA ALA A 159 -0.60 -5.20 -8.35
C ALA A 159 -0.38 -5.86 -9.74
N ASN A 160 0.21 -7.05 -9.79
CA ASN A 160 0.19 -7.94 -10.96
C ASN A 160 -1.25 -8.23 -11.43
N LEU A 161 -2.21 -8.38 -10.50
CA LEU A 161 -3.63 -8.50 -10.83
C LEU A 161 -4.19 -7.23 -11.46
N VAL A 162 -3.74 -6.05 -11.00
CA VAL A 162 -4.16 -4.76 -11.58
C VAL A 162 -3.65 -4.65 -13.03
N GLN A 163 -2.41 -5.08 -13.32
CA GLN A 163 -1.91 -5.11 -14.69
C GLN A 163 -2.70 -6.09 -15.56
N ALA A 164 -3.01 -7.29 -15.05
CA ALA A 164 -3.87 -8.24 -15.75
C ALA A 164 -5.24 -7.63 -16.09
N GLN A 165 -5.86 -6.92 -15.14
CA GLN A 165 -7.13 -6.25 -15.36
C GLN A 165 -7.01 -5.17 -16.44
N ARG A 166 -6.00 -4.30 -16.37
CA ARG A 166 -5.75 -3.24 -17.37
C ARG A 166 -5.56 -3.81 -18.77
N ASP A 167 -4.83 -4.91 -18.90
CA ASP A 167 -4.66 -5.58 -20.18
C ASP A 167 -5.97 -6.24 -20.66
N TYR A 168 -6.73 -6.85 -19.74
CA TYR A 168 -8.01 -7.50 -20.05
C TYR A 168 -9.04 -6.55 -20.66
N PHE A 169 -9.31 -5.41 -20.02
CA PHE A 169 -10.37 -4.50 -20.48
C PHE A 169 -9.89 -3.41 -21.44
N GLY A 170 -8.58 -3.17 -21.54
CA GLY A 170 -8.04 -2.00 -22.23
C GLY A 170 -6.80 -2.25 -23.08
N ALA A 171 -6.36 -3.50 -23.26
CA ALA A 171 -5.19 -3.87 -24.05
C ALA A 171 -3.93 -3.05 -23.69
N HIS A 172 -3.79 -2.69 -22.41
CA HIS A 172 -2.72 -1.83 -21.93
C HIS A 172 -1.34 -2.51 -21.88
N THR A 173 -1.25 -3.80 -22.24
CA THR A 173 -0.06 -4.64 -22.09
C THR A 173 0.42 -4.78 -20.64
N TYR A 174 1.35 -5.69 -20.39
CA TYR A 174 2.05 -5.84 -19.11
C TYR A 174 3.47 -6.39 -19.31
N GLU A 175 4.32 -6.25 -18.30
CA GLU A 175 5.67 -6.82 -18.29
C GLU A 175 5.69 -8.17 -17.57
N ARG A 176 6.71 -8.98 -17.83
CA ARG A 176 6.90 -10.28 -17.19
C ARG A 176 8.15 -10.34 -16.34
N VAL A 177 8.15 -11.23 -15.35
CA VAL A 177 9.29 -11.45 -14.45
C VAL A 177 10.40 -12.30 -15.04
N ASP A 178 10.06 -13.12 -16.03
CA ASP A 178 10.94 -14.14 -16.61
C ASP A 178 11.49 -13.75 -17.99
N MET A 179 10.91 -12.73 -18.63
CA MET A 179 11.36 -12.26 -19.93
C MET A 179 11.10 -10.74 -20.11
N PRO A 180 12.05 -10.02 -20.73
CA PRO A 180 11.89 -8.59 -20.99
C PRO A 180 10.94 -8.33 -22.16
N GLY A 181 10.08 -7.32 -22.02
CA GLY A 181 9.17 -6.86 -23.07
C GLY A 181 7.79 -6.49 -22.55
N ALA A 182 6.94 -6.01 -23.46
CA ALA A 182 5.53 -5.73 -23.22
C ALA A 182 4.68 -6.81 -23.89
N TYR A 183 3.73 -7.37 -23.14
CA TYR A 183 2.91 -8.50 -23.55
C TYR A 183 1.44 -8.13 -23.48
N HIS A 184 0.68 -8.47 -24.52
CA HIS A 184 -0.77 -8.47 -24.50
C HIS A 184 -1.27 -9.91 -24.48
N THR A 185 -2.29 -10.19 -23.67
CA THR A 185 -2.96 -11.49 -23.64
C THR A 185 -4.37 -11.38 -24.20
N GLU A 186 -4.73 -12.31 -25.09
CA GLU A 186 -6.10 -12.48 -25.59
C GLU A 186 -6.98 -13.22 -24.56
N TRP A 187 -7.30 -12.55 -23.45
CA TRP A 187 -7.91 -13.18 -22.28
C TRP A 187 -9.22 -13.92 -22.56
N ALA A 188 -10.09 -13.35 -23.40
CA ALA A 188 -11.36 -13.97 -23.79
C ALA A 188 -11.17 -15.26 -24.58
N LYS A 189 -10.11 -15.33 -25.41
CA LYS A 189 -9.74 -16.54 -26.15
C LYS A 189 -9.28 -17.64 -25.19
N HIS A 190 -8.48 -17.30 -24.19
CA HIS A 190 -8.05 -18.24 -23.15
C HIS A 190 -9.22 -18.74 -22.30
N ALA A 191 -10.11 -17.86 -21.86
CA ALA A 191 -11.30 -18.23 -21.10
C ALA A 191 -12.21 -19.19 -21.88
N ARG A 192 -12.39 -18.96 -23.18
CA ARG A 192 -13.19 -19.83 -24.07
C ARG A 192 -12.54 -21.20 -24.23
N LYS A 193 -11.23 -21.26 -24.48
CA LYS A 193 -10.48 -22.53 -24.56
C LYS A 193 -10.56 -23.31 -23.24
N ALA A 194 -10.41 -22.65 -22.10
CA ALA A 194 -10.54 -23.28 -20.80
C ALA A 194 -11.94 -23.85 -20.55
N ARG A 195 -13.00 -23.17 -21.00
CA ARG A 195 -14.38 -23.68 -20.92
C ARG A 195 -14.60 -24.91 -21.80
N VAL A 196 -14.09 -24.89 -23.03
CA VAL A 196 -14.20 -26.03 -23.98
C VAL A 196 -13.40 -27.23 -23.49
N ALA A 197 -12.20 -27.02 -22.93
CA ALA A 197 -11.43 -28.08 -22.31
C ALA A 197 -12.20 -28.71 -21.14
N LYS A 198 -12.77 -27.90 -20.24
CA LYS A 198 -13.61 -28.40 -19.14
C LYS A 198 -14.84 -29.16 -19.62
N SER A 199 -15.52 -28.74 -20.69
CA SER A 199 -16.68 -29.48 -21.21
C SER A 199 -16.29 -30.83 -21.80
N ASN A 200 -15.15 -30.92 -22.47
CA ASN A 200 -14.65 -32.18 -23.03
C ASN A 200 -14.11 -33.12 -21.94
N GLU A 201 -13.54 -32.58 -20.86
CA GLU A 201 -13.07 -33.35 -19.70
C GLU A 201 -14.22 -33.88 -18.83
N TYR A 202 -15.30 -33.10 -18.67
CA TYR A 202 -16.52 -33.53 -17.96
C TYR A 202 -17.19 -34.73 -18.64
N VAL A 203 -17.06 -34.83 -19.97
CA VAL A 203 -17.54 -35.99 -20.74
C VAL A 203 -16.59 -37.19 -20.60
N ALA A 204 -15.31 -36.97 -20.24
CA ALA A 204 -14.30 -38.00 -20.25
C ALA A 204 -14.09 -38.70 -18.90
N ARG A 205 -13.95 -38.01 -17.76
CA ARG A 205 -13.65 -38.67 -16.45
C ARG A 205 -14.08 -37.84 -15.24
N GLY A 206 -14.69 -38.51 -14.26
CA GLY A 206 -14.87 -37.98 -12.90
C GLY A 206 -13.52 -37.77 -12.20
N ASN A 207 -13.38 -36.59 -11.59
CA ASN A 207 -12.31 -36.07 -10.74
C ASN A 207 -11.01 -35.53 -11.37
N THR A 208 -10.94 -34.19 -11.25
CA THR A 208 -9.80 -33.28 -11.01
C THR A 208 -8.64 -33.33 -12.00
N HIS A 209 -8.36 -32.20 -12.66
CA HIS A 209 -7.10 -31.43 -12.59
C HIS A 209 -7.33 -29.98 -13.11
N VAL A 210 -6.48 -29.05 -12.69
CA VAL A 210 -6.60 -27.59 -12.88
C VAL A 210 -6.00 -27.19 -14.22
N ILE A 211 -6.74 -26.45 -15.04
CA ILE A 211 -6.24 -25.88 -16.31
C ILE A 211 -5.26 -24.75 -16.01
N ASP A 212 -4.06 -24.82 -16.61
CA ASP A 212 -3.06 -23.74 -16.67
C ASP A 212 -3.64 -22.51 -17.40
N LEU A 213 -4.29 -21.64 -16.61
CA LEU A 213 -4.42 -20.24 -16.97
C LEU A 213 -3.04 -19.59 -16.78
N ILE A 214 -2.68 -18.62 -17.62
CA ILE A 214 -1.44 -17.83 -17.45
C ILE A 214 -1.36 -17.43 -15.98
N PRO A 215 -0.33 -17.89 -15.25
CA PRO A 215 -0.34 -17.73 -13.83
C PRO A 215 -0.06 -16.24 -13.59
N VAL A 216 -1.02 -15.60 -12.91
CA VAL A 216 -1.05 -14.14 -12.71
C VAL A 216 0.21 -13.65 -12.00
N ASP A 217 0.89 -14.56 -11.31
CA ASP A 217 2.16 -14.39 -10.61
C ASP A 217 3.37 -14.15 -11.53
N ALA A 218 3.25 -14.41 -12.84
CA ALA A 218 4.27 -14.11 -13.84
C ALA A 218 4.27 -12.63 -14.29
N ILE A 219 3.23 -11.87 -13.94
CA ILE A 219 3.06 -10.47 -14.32
C ILE A 219 3.87 -9.57 -13.37
N TRP A 220 4.75 -8.76 -13.95
CA TRP A 220 5.58 -7.79 -13.23
C TRP A 220 4.99 -6.38 -13.28
N ILE A 221 5.45 -5.55 -12.36
CA ILE A 221 5.21 -4.11 -12.37
C ILE A 221 6.56 -3.43 -12.22
N ASN A 222 7.03 -2.75 -13.26
CA ASN A 222 7.88 -1.60 -13.04
C ASN A 222 7.05 -0.47 -12.43
N GLY A 223 7.61 0.20 -11.41
CA GLY A 223 6.98 1.36 -10.78
C GLY A 223 6.47 2.28 -11.87
N MET A 224 5.19 2.67 -11.80
CA MET A 224 4.54 3.53 -12.80
C MET A 224 5.47 4.71 -13.11
N ASP A 225 6.15 4.64 -14.25
CA ASP A 225 6.84 5.78 -14.80
C ASP A 225 5.75 6.75 -15.26
N MET A 226 5.48 7.75 -14.40
CA MET A 226 4.65 8.89 -14.73
C MET A 226 5.51 9.78 -15.64
N GLY A 227 5.71 9.31 -16.88
CA GLY A 227 6.79 9.70 -17.77
C GLY A 227 7.15 11.18 -17.76
N SER A 228 8.45 11.45 -17.62
CA SER A 228 9.07 12.58 -18.29
C SER A 228 8.87 12.37 -19.80
N GLY A 229 7.98 13.16 -20.39
CA GLY A 229 7.58 13.00 -21.78
C GLY A 229 8.75 13.11 -22.76
N SER A 230 9.13 11.99 -23.34
CA SER A 230 9.65 11.92 -24.71
C SER A 230 9.24 10.59 -25.32
N GLU A 231 8.58 10.66 -26.48
CA GLU A 231 8.18 9.57 -27.39
C GLU A 231 7.00 8.68 -26.95
N ARG A 232 5.77 9.21 -27.12
CA ARG A 232 4.63 8.35 -27.45
C ARG A 232 4.78 7.94 -28.91
N GLN A 233 5.00 6.65 -29.18
CA GLN A 233 4.65 6.10 -30.49
C GLN A 233 3.13 6.22 -30.66
N GLN A 234 2.71 6.88 -31.74
CA GLN A 234 1.30 7.02 -32.06
C GLN A 234 0.70 5.63 -32.40
N PRO A 235 -0.53 5.32 -31.99
CA PRO A 235 -1.22 4.12 -32.46
C PRO A 235 -1.51 4.26 -33.95
N GLY A 236 -1.12 3.25 -34.73
CA GLY A 236 -1.43 3.15 -36.14
C GLY A 236 -2.94 3.23 -36.41
N HIS A 237 -3.29 3.85 -37.53
CA HIS A 237 -4.65 3.94 -38.06
C HIS A 237 -5.29 2.54 -38.16
N TRP A 238 -6.43 2.36 -37.51
CA TRP A 238 -7.34 1.25 -37.77
C TRP A 238 -8.21 1.61 -38.98
N THR A 239 -7.92 1.03 -40.14
CA THR A 239 -8.86 0.99 -41.26
C THR A 239 -9.87 -0.11 -41.00
N ASN A 240 -11.15 0.26 -40.89
CA ASN A 240 -12.26 -0.68 -40.89
C ASN A 240 -12.40 -1.27 -42.30
N GLU A 241 -11.85 -2.45 -42.54
CA GLU A 241 -12.33 -3.32 -43.62
C GLU A 241 -13.35 -4.29 -43.02
N VAL A 242 -14.56 -4.19 -43.55
CA VAL A 242 -15.71 -5.03 -43.26
C VAL A 242 -15.64 -6.15 -44.29
N ASP A 243 -15.24 -7.35 -43.87
CA ASP A 243 -15.34 -8.53 -44.74
C ASP A 243 -16.76 -9.13 -44.60
N GLU A 244 -17.50 -9.06 -45.70
CA GLU A 244 -18.68 -9.86 -45.98
C GLU A 244 -18.26 -11.32 -46.25
N GLY A 245 -18.91 -12.27 -45.59
CA GLY A 245 -18.73 -13.71 -45.78
C GLY A 245 -19.50 -14.55 -44.76
#